data_AF-A0A502MWY9-F1
#
_entry.id   AF-A0A502MWY9-F1
#
_cell.length_a   1.000
_cell.length_b   1.000
_cell.length_c   1.000
_cell.angle_alpha   90.00
_cell.angle_beta   90.00
_cell.angle_gamma   90.00
#
_symmetry.space_group_name_H-M   'P 1'
#
loop_
_entity.id
_entity.type
_entity.pdbx_description
1 polymer ?
#
loop_
_entity_poly.entity_id
_entity_poly.type
_entity_poly.pdbx_seq_one_letter_code
_entity_poly.pdbx_strand_id
1 'polypeptide(L)'
;MCGIAGVWRKRDPIGSGDLSDVASMMRALAHRGPDDHGNWNNARLALGHRRLTIIDPSPAAREPMLTASGDGVLCYNGEVYNFRALRKTLEAEGLTFRTVCDTEVVLQALHHWGPQKAVPLFDGMFSFAYFDARDGALWLARDRLGIKPMSVADTADRVLFASEDKSILGCRDFSRRIDTRELTLRLAWQSRDSSYSVFDGIERLPPAGIWKITGEGIEKHRFWHVLDVIDTARIIGDKTSDAEYKATLEKLLEESVELHCIADTSLATACSGGVDSGLITALAKRYRPELHGYVVDPKLGRSEAPDAERTGRHVGVGLRRVPLDKNRFFELWPRAVWHLETDGWHASHAALLALAEQCRADGVKVLSPARVPTNSSAATNGRRRRPGSGASPGYSACSARRPGVTANSLNCAAPRSATRSVAARPRTAPWRSGPCRPN
;
A
#
# COMPACT_ATOMS: atom_id res chain seq x y z
N MET A 1 0.03 -9.73 -8.89
CA MET A 1 -0.38 -8.32 -8.65
C MET A 1 -0.15 -7.55 -9.94
N CYS A 2 -0.84 -6.48 -10.27
CA CYS A 2 -0.46 -5.72 -11.47
C CYS A 2 0.84 -4.91 -11.24
N GLY A 3 1.44 -4.43 -12.32
CA GLY A 3 2.60 -3.55 -12.31
C GLY A 3 2.35 -2.33 -13.20
N ILE A 4 2.66 -1.15 -12.69
CA ILE A 4 2.54 0.13 -13.41
C ILE A 4 3.94 0.67 -13.63
N ALA A 5 4.19 1.26 -14.79
CA ALA A 5 5.38 2.03 -15.09
C ALA A 5 5.03 3.23 -15.99
N GLY A 6 5.74 4.34 -15.84
CA GLY A 6 5.59 5.44 -16.78
C GLY A 6 6.61 6.55 -16.64
N VAL A 7 6.62 7.38 -17.68
CA VAL A 7 7.49 8.54 -17.85
C VAL A 7 6.62 9.74 -18.22
N TRP A 8 6.67 10.78 -17.40
CA TRP A 8 6.11 12.08 -17.70
C TRP A 8 7.22 13.06 -18.08
N ARG A 9 7.10 13.72 -19.23
CA ARG A 9 8.01 14.80 -19.63
C ARG A 9 7.47 16.16 -19.17
N LYS A 10 8.32 16.90 -18.45
CA LYS A 10 7.97 18.25 -17.94
C LYS A 10 7.84 19.28 -19.07
N ARG A 11 8.72 19.20 -20.08
CA ARG A 11 8.85 20.21 -21.14
C ARG A 11 8.78 19.60 -22.53
N ASP A 12 9.78 18.79 -22.88
CA ASP A 12 9.91 18.20 -24.21
C ASP A 12 8.87 17.10 -24.45
N PRO A 13 8.54 16.79 -25.71
CA PRO A 13 7.65 15.67 -25.99
C PRO A 13 8.30 14.33 -25.65
N ILE A 14 7.46 13.31 -25.41
CA ILE A 14 7.87 11.91 -25.28
C ILE A 14 8.64 11.50 -26.55
N GLY A 15 9.84 10.98 -26.35
CA GLY A 15 10.72 10.50 -27.41
C GLY A 15 10.91 8.98 -27.37
N SER A 16 11.64 8.45 -28.36
CA SER A 16 11.96 7.02 -28.45
C SER A 16 12.75 6.49 -27.25
N GLY A 17 13.60 7.34 -26.64
CA GLY A 17 14.29 7.02 -25.39
C GLY A 17 13.34 6.75 -24.23
N ASP A 18 12.28 7.55 -24.09
CA ASP A 18 11.29 7.39 -23.02
C ASP A 18 10.47 6.09 -23.22
N LEU A 19 10.11 5.78 -24.47
CA LEU A 19 9.42 4.51 -24.79
C LEU A 19 10.31 3.29 -24.50
N SER A 20 11.61 3.38 -24.80
CA SER A 20 12.59 2.33 -24.48
C SER A 20 12.78 2.17 -22.97
N ASP A 21 12.77 3.27 -22.22
CA ASP A 21 12.82 3.25 -20.76
C ASP A 21 11.55 2.59 -20.19
N VAL A 22 10.34 2.95 -20.64
CA VAL A 22 9.09 2.29 -20.23
C VAL A 22 9.13 0.79 -20.54
N ALA A 23 9.61 0.39 -21.72
CA ALA A 23 9.76 -1.03 -22.06
C ALA A 23 10.72 -1.76 -21.09
N SER A 24 11.77 -1.09 -20.64
CA SER A 24 12.74 -1.63 -19.68
C SER A 24 12.15 -1.74 -18.26
N MET A 25 11.45 -0.71 -17.80
CA MET A 25 10.68 -0.71 -16.55
C MET A 25 9.66 -1.86 -16.55
N MET A 26 8.95 -2.05 -17.66
CA MET A 26 7.96 -3.10 -17.85
C MET A 26 8.55 -4.52 -17.85
N ARG A 27 9.80 -4.71 -18.30
CA ARG A 27 10.50 -6.00 -18.16
C ARG A 27 10.83 -6.30 -16.70
N ALA A 28 11.26 -5.30 -15.93
CA ALA A 28 11.53 -5.48 -14.50
C ALA A 28 10.28 -5.84 -13.68
N LEU A 29 9.08 -5.49 -14.16
CA LEU A 29 7.79 -5.76 -13.52
C LEU A 29 7.09 -7.04 -13.99
N ALA A 30 7.70 -7.83 -14.88
CA ALA A 30 7.06 -9.00 -15.49
C ALA A 30 6.59 -10.06 -14.47
N HIS A 31 7.24 -10.17 -13.31
CA HIS A 31 6.84 -11.09 -12.23
C HIS A 31 5.51 -10.70 -11.57
N ARG A 32 5.14 -9.42 -11.61
CA ARG A 32 3.89 -8.96 -10.99
C ARG A 32 2.70 -9.43 -11.82
N GLY A 33 2.66 -9.01 -13.08
CA GLY A 33 1.56 -9.23 -14.01
C GLY A 33 1.99 -10.08 -15.22
N PRO A 34 1.99 -11.42 -15.08
CA PRO A 34 2.43 -12.34 -16.12
C PRO A 34 1.37 -12.63 -17.19
N ASP A 35 0.10 -12.24 -16.98
CA ASP A 35 -1.02 -12.67 -17.83
C ASP A 35 -1.20 -11.78 -19.06
N ASP A 36 -0.92 -10.47 -18.94
CA ASP A 36 -1.02 -9.54 -20.05
C ASP A 36 -0.10 -8.32 -19.88
N HIS A 37 0.08 -7.55 -20.95
CA HIS A 37 0.78 -6.28 -20.91
C HIS A 37 0.25 -5.30 -21.96
N GLY A 38 0.28 -4.02 -21.61
CA GLY A 38 -0.12 -2.93 -22.51
C GLY A 38 0.76 -1.70 -22.35
N ASN A 39 0.71 -0.83 -23.34
CA ASN A 39 1.34 0.47 -23.31
C ASN A 39 0.40 1.52 -23.95
N TRP A 40 0.62 2.76 -23.58
CA TRP A 40 -0.06 3.92 -24.17
C TRP A 40 0.85 5.13 -24.04
N ASN A 41 0.85 6.02 -25.02
CA ASN A 41 1.57 7.28 -24.89
C ASN A 41 0.89 8.42 -25.64
N ASN A 42 1.18 9.65 -25.22
CA ASN A 42 0.88 10.87 -25.93
C ASN A 42 2.12 11.78 -25.95
N ALA A 43 1.93 13.07 -26.23
CA ALA A 43 3.04 14.03 -26.26
C ALA A 43 3.77 14.20 -24.92
N ARG A 44 3.15 13.99 -23.76
CA ARG A 44 3.76 14.24 -22.44
C ARG A 44 3.97 13.00 -21.58
N LEU A 45 3.24 11.92 -21.85
CA LEU A 45 3.19 10.75 -20.99
C LEU A 45 3.38 9.47 -21.81
N ALA A 46 4.23 8.57 -21.31
CA ALA A 46 4.26 7.17 -21.70
C ALA A 46 3.92 6.28 -20.49
N LEU A 47 3.01 5.33 -20.69
CA LEU A 47 2.50 4.40 -19.69
C LEU A 47 2.74 2.96 -20.14
N GLY A 48 3.02 2.10 -19.17
CA GLY A 48 3.07 0.66 -19.31
C GLY A 48 2.34 -0.02 -18.15
N HIS A 49 1.62 -1.10 -18.47
CA HIS A 49 0.92 -1.92 -17.49
C HIS A 49 1.18 -3.41 -17.67
N ARG A 50 1.48 -4.11 -16.57
CA ARG A 50 1.56 -5.57 -16.45
C ARG A 50 0.34 -6.06 -15.68
N ARG A 51 -0.42 -6.98 -16.28
CA ARG A 51 -1.68 -7.45 -15.70
C ARG A 51 -1.53 -8.82 -15.05
N LEU A 52 -2.02 -8.95 -13.83
CA LEU A 52 -2.43 -10.23 -13.26
C LEU A 52 -3.97 -10.23 -13.26
N THR A 53 -4.56 -11.15 -14.01
CA THR A 53 -6.01 -11.20 -14.23
C THR A 53 -6.69 -11.87 -13.03
N ILE A 54 -7.38 -11.06 -12.21
CA ILE A 54 -8.14 -11.50 -11.02
C ILE A 54 -9.66 -11.37 -11.22
N ILE A 55 -10.11 -10.22 -11.73
CA ILE A 55 -11.51 -9.92 -12.05
C ILE A 55 -11.61 -9.57 -13.53
N ASP A 56 -12.62 -10.11 -14.21
CA ASP A 56 -12.90 -9.93 -15.64
C ASP A 56 -11.73 -10.32 -16.56
N PRO A 57 -11.62 -11.58 -16.99
CA PRO A 57 -10.54 -12.01 -17.88
C PRO A 57 -10.70 -11.51 -19.32
N SER A 58 -11.76 -10.76 -19.65
CA SER A 58 -11.99 -10.32 -21.02
C SER A 58 -10.91 -9.34 -21.51
N PRO A 59 -10.70 -9.25 -22.84
CA PRO A 59 -9.84 -8.23 -23.43
C PRO A 59 -10.32 -6.80 -23.17
N ALA A 60 -11.61 -6.60 -22.83
CA ALA A 60 -12.17 -5.28 -22.53
C ALA A 60 -11.64 -4.70 -21.21
N ALA A 61 -11.17 -5.55 -20.29
CA ALA A 61 -10.55 -5.16 -19.03
C ALA A 61 -9.01 -5.00 -19.13
N ARG A 62 -8.47 -4.87 -20.35
CA ARG A 62 -7.05 -4.60 -20.58
C ARG A 62 -6.68 -3.18 -20.16
N GLU A 63 -5.43 -3.04 -19.75
CA GLU A 63 -4.85 -1.77 -19.32
C GLU A 63 -3.57 -1.44 -20.11
N PRO A 64 -3.27 -0.16 -20.39
CA PRO A 64 -3.97 1.05 -19.95
C PRO A 64 -5.42 1.14 -20.44
N MET A 65 -6.36 1.42 -19.53
CA MET A 65 -7.80 1.48 -19.84
C MET A 65 -8.21 2.91 -20.17
N LEU A 66 -8.95 3.08 -21.26
CA LEU A 66 -9.38 4.40 -21.75
C LEU A 66 -10.89 4.61 -21.57
N THR A 67 -11.29 5.85 -21.30
CA THR A 67 -12.70 6.27 -21.40
C THR A 67 -13.18 6.11 -22.85
N ALA A 68 -14.50 6.10 -23.06
CA ALA A 68 -15.06 6.01 -24.41
C ALA A 68 -14.63 7.20 -25.30
N SER A 69 -14.41 8.38 -24.71
CA SER A 69 -13.89 9.55 -25.43
C SER A 69 -12.38 9.50 -25.67
N GLY A 70 -11.64 8.68 -24.93
CA GLY A 70 -10.18 8.65 -24.93
C GLY A 70 -9.51 9.73 -24.09
N ASP A 71 -10.28 10.60 -23.41
CA ASP A 71 -9.74 11.70 -22.61
C ASP A 71 -9.23 11.26 -21.23
N GLY A 72 -9.66 10.11 -20.73
CA GLY A 72 -9.18 9.54 -19.47
C GLY A 72 -8.43 8.24 -19.71
N VAL A 73 -7.22 8.11 -19.15
CA VAL A 73 -6.38 6.91 -19.28
C VAL A 73 -5.93 6.43 -17.91
N LEU A 74 -6.19 5.17 -17.57
CA LEU A 74 -5.88 4.59 -16.27
C LEU A 74 -4.91 3.40 -16.41
N CYS A 75 -3.87 3.39 -15.59
CA CYS A 75 -3.12 2.20 -15.19
C CYS A 75 -3.30 1.98 -13.69
N TYR A 76 -3.72 0.79 -13.32
CA TYR A 76 -4.23 0.47 -11.99
C TYR A 76 -3.63 -0.85 -11.48
N ASN A 77 -3.21 -0.84 -10.22
CA ASN A 77 -2.74 -2.00 -9.49
C ASN A 77 -3.41 -1.99 -8.13
N GLY A 78 -4.47 -2.78 -8.00
CA GLY A 78 -5.31 -2.75 -6.83
C GLY A 78 -6.62 -3.50 -7.00
N GLU A 79 -7.43 -3.40 -5.95
CA GLU A 79 -8.84 -3.78 -5.90
C GLU A 79 -9.59 -2.70 -5.09
N VAL A 80 -10.66 -2.15 -5.67
CA VAL A 80 -11.63 -1.28 -4.97
C VAL A 80 -12.82 -2.16 -4.63
N TYR A 81 -12.88 -2.61 -3.38
CA TYR A 81 -13.85 -3.60 -2.91
C TYR A 81 -15.29 -3.10 -2.99
N ASN A 82 -15.52 -1.80 -2.77
CA ASN A 82 -16.85 -1.20 -2.87
C ASN A 82 -17.27 -0.82 -4.31
N PHE A 83 -16.57 -1.30 -5.36
CA PHE A 83 -16.84 -0.92 -6.75
C PHE A 83 -18.28 -1.21 -7.20
N ARG A 84 -18.93 -2.28 -6.70
CA ARG A 84 -20.34 -2.56 -7.04
C ARG A 84 -21.30 -1.49 -6.52
N ALA A 85 -21.02 -0.92 -5.35
CA ALA A 85 -21.82 0.18 -4.81
C ALA A 85 -21.56 1.48 -5.59
N LEU A 86 -20.29 1.78 -5.88
CA LEU A 86 -19.90 2.95 -6.68
C LEU A 86 -20.48 2.87 -8.10
N ARG A 87 -20.48 1.69 -8.71
CA ARG A 87 -21.09 1.44 -10.01
C ARG A 87 -22.57 1.82 -10.03
N LYS A 88 -23.34 1.37 -9.03
CA LYS A 88 -24.77 1.73 -8.91
C LYS A 88 -24.98 3.25 -8.81
N THR A 89 -24.13 3.94 -8.05
CA THR A 89 -24.18 5.41 -7.96
C THR A 89 -23.90 6.06 -9.31
N LEU A 90 -22.85 5.63 -10.02
CA LEU A 90 -22.50 6.17 -11.34
C LEU A 90 -23.55 5.83 -12.42
N GLU A 91 -24.16 4.64 -12.38
CA GLU A 91 -25.27 4.26 -13.26
C GLU A 91 -26.51 5.15 -13.01
N ALA A 92 -26.81 5.47 -11.75
CA ALA A 92 -27.88 6.41 -11.41
C ALA A 92 -27.58 7.86 -11.87
N GLU A 93 -26.30 8.20 -12.01
CA GLU A 93 -25.84 9.47 -12.60
C GLU A 93 -25.74 9.43 -14.13
N GLY A 94 -26.14 8.31 -14.76
CA GLY A 94 -26.29 8.17 -16.22
C GLY A 94 -25.08 7.54 -16.93
N LEU A 95 -24.10 7.00 -16.21
CA LEU A 95 -22.96 6.32 -16.82
C LEU A 95 -23.30 4.89 -17.23
N THR A 96 -22.62 4.42 -18.28
CA THR A 96 -22.71 3.03 -18.75
C THR A 96 -21.34 2.37 -18.69
N PHE A 97 -21.32 1.05 -18.44
CA PHE A 97 -20.11 0.25 -18.24
C PHE A 97 -20.02 -0.83 -19.30
N ARG A 98 -18.81 -1.08 -19.81
CA ARG A 98 -18.51 -2.10 -20.82
C ARG A 98 -18.00 -3.41 -20.21
N THR A 99 -17.54 -3.35 -18.97
CA THR A 99 -16.89 -4.43 -18.24
C THR A 99 -17.59 -4.67 -16.90
N VAL A 100 -17.18 -5.73 -16.21
CA VAL A 100 -17.60 -6.01 -14.83
C VAL A 100 -16.48 -5.79 -13.82
N CYS A 101 -15.30 -5.34 -14.28
CA CYS A 101 -14.15 -5.09 -13.41
C CYS A 101 -14.29 -3.81 -12.60
N ASP A 102 -13.61 -3.78 -11.45
CA ASP A 102 -13.48 -2.58 -10.62
C ASP A 102 -12.71 -1.47 -11.33
N THR A 103 -11.77 -1.81 -12.22
CA THR A 103 -10.92 -0.87 -12.95
C THR A 103 -11.73 0.14 -13.77
N GLU A 104 -12.80 -0.30 -14.45
CA GLU A 104 -13.66 0.62 -15.19
C GLU A 104 -14.45 1.54 -14.26
N VAL A 105 -14.90 1.03 -13.11
CA VAL A 105 -15.56 1.86 -12.07
C VAL A 105 -14.61 2.92 -11.54
N VAL A 106 -13.36 2.57 -11.27
CA VAL A 106 -12.32 3.52 -10.85
C VAL A 106 -12.09 4.57 -11.92
N LEU A 107 -11.89 4.17 -13.18
CA LEU A 107 -11.69 5.09 -14.30
C LEU A 107 -12.86 6.07 -14.46
N GLN A 108 -14.09 5.56 -14.45
CA GLN A 108 -15.29 6.37 -14.61
C GLN A 108 -15.51 7.30 -13.41
N ALA A 109 -15.27 6.85 -12.18
CA ALA A 109 -15.35 7.71 -11.00
C ALA A 109 -14.34 8.86 -11.06
N LEU A 110 -13.08 8.56 -11.40
CA LEU A 110 -12.02 9.57 -11.54
C LEU A 110 -12.38 10.60 -12.62
N HIS A 111 -12.86 10.12 -13.77
CA HIS A 111 -13.20 10.99 -14.90
C HIS A 111 -14.48 11.80 -14.65
N HIS A 112 -15.50 11.23 -14.01
CA HIS A 112 -16.79 11.88 -13.79
C HIS A 112 -16.78 12.85 -12.60
N TRP A 113 -16.23 12.43 -11.46
CA TRP A 113 -16.21 13.24 -10.23
C TRP A 113 -14.93 14.05 -10.02
N GLY A 114 -13.85 13.70 -10.73
CA GLY A 114 -12.52 14.23 -10.48
C GLY A 114 -11.77 13.45 -9.38
N PRO A 115 -10.43 13.34 -9.47
CA PRO A 115 -9.64 12.51 -8.54
C PRO A 115 -9.80 12.88 -7.06
N GLN A 116 -9.88 14.17 -6.72
CA GLN A 116 -10.00 14.62 -5.34
C GLN A 116 -11.32 14.22 -4.68
N LYS A 117 -12.40 14.09 -5.46
CA LYS A 117 -13.71 13.64 -4.96
C LYS A 117 -13.82 12.12 -4.99
N ALA A 118 -13.32 11.48 -6.05
CA ALA A 118 -13.45 10.04 -6.24
C ALA A 118 -12.58 9.23 -5.26
N VAL A 119 -11.29 9.58 -5.12
CA VAL A 119 -10.33 8.78 -4.34
C VAL A 119 -10.73 8.57 -2.88
N PRO A 120 -11.25 9.58 -2.13
CA PRO A 120 -11.74 9.37 -0.77
C PRO A 120 -12.86 8.33 -0.62
N LEU A 121 -13.64 8.11 -1.68
CA LEU A 121 -14.78 7.18 -1.71
C LEU A 121 -14.35 5.72 -1.97
N PHE A 122 -13.11 5.49 -2.41
CA PHE A 122 -12.61 4.16 -2.67
C PHE A 122 -12.31 3.43 -1.36
N ASP A 123 -12.90 2.24 -1.21
CA ASP A 123 -12.57 1.29 -0.16
C ASP A 123 -11.81 0.12 -0.79
N GLY A 124 -10.50 0.03 -0.55
CA GLY A 124 -9.65 -0.84 -1.35
C GLY A 124 -8.17 -0.74 -1.05
N MET A 125 -7.41 -1.64 -1.67
CA MET A 125 -5.96 -1.57 -1.78
C MET A 125 -5.61 -1.16 -3.21
N PHE A 126 -4.93 -0.03 -3.43
CA PHE A 126 -4.69 0.44 -4.78
C PHE A 126 -3.50 1.38 -4.89
N SER A 127 -2.90 1.34 -6.06
CA SER A 127 -2.01 2.36 -6.57
C SER A 127 -2.37 2.59 -8.04
N PHE A 128 -2.43 3.82 -8.50
CA PHE A 128 -2.75 4.08 -9.91
C PHE A 128 -2.03 5.28 -10.50
N ALA A 129 -1.98 5.31 -11.82
CA ALA A 129 -1.65 6.44 -12.66
C ALA A 129 -2.84 6.74 -13.58
N TYR A 130 -3.49 7.89 -13.37
CA TYR A 130 -4.63 8.34 -14.16
C TYR A 130 -4.27 9.64 -14.89
N PHE A 131 -4.32 9.63 -16.21
CA PHE A 131 -4.14 10.82 -17.02
C PHE A 131 -5.49 11.37 -17.46
N ASP A 132 -5.68 12.68 -17.27
CA ASP A 132 -6.87 13.40 -17.70
C ASP A 132 -6.47 14.43 -18.75
N ALA A 133 -6.91 14.20 -19.99
CA ALA A 133 -6.61 15.08 -21.11
C ALA A 133 -7.31 16.44 -21.02
N ARG A 134 -8.40 16.55 -20.23
CA ARG A 134 -9.18 17.79 -20.10
C ARG A 134 -8.44 18.87 -19.34
N ASP A 135 -7.64 18.48 -18.34
CA ASP A 135 -6.79 19.38 -17.57
C ASP A 135 -5.28 19.15 -17.81
N GLY A 136 -4.95 18.18 -18.67
CA GLY A 136 -3.58 17.86 -19.06
C GLY A 136 -2.73 17.38 -17.87
N ALA A 137 -3.34 16.71 -16.90
CA ALA A 137 -2.68 16.31 -15.66
C ALA A 137 -2.58 14.78 -15.52
N LEU A 138 -1.45 14.35 -14.95
CA LEU A 138 -1.26 13.00 -14.46
C LEU A 138 -1.50 12.96 -12.95
N TRP A 139 -2.35 12.05 -12.51
CA TRP A 139 -2.69 11.80 -11.12
C TRP A 139 -2.09 10.48 -10.68
N LEU A 140 -1.24 10.52 -9.66
CA LEU A 140 -0.75 9.32 -8.97
C LEU A 140 -1.44 9.23 -7.62
N ALA A 141 -2.02 8.09 -7.28
CA ALA A 141 -2.62 7.89 -5.96
C ALA A 141 -2.27 6.52 -5.37
N ARG A 142 -2.29 6.46 -4.03
CA ARG A 142 -2.07 5.26 -3.24
C ARG A 142 -3.13 5.13 -2.16
N ASP A 143 -3.56 3.91 -1.85
CA ASP A 143 -4.57 3.63 -0.84
C ASP A 143 -4.21 4.14 0.57
N ARG A 144 -5.21 4.17 1.45
CA ARG A 144 -5.14 4.80 2.78
C ARG A 144 -3.96 4.34 3.63
N LEU A 145 -3.58 3.06 3.51
CA LEU A 145 -2.52 2.43 4.31
C LEU A 145 -1.27 2.10 3.49
N GLY A 146 -1.26 2.43 2.20
CA GLY A 146 -0.14 2.15 1.32
C GLY A 146 0.07 0.65 1.04
N ILE A 147 -0.98 -0.14 0.96
CA ILE A 147 -0.91 -1.58 0.70
C ILE A 147 -0.27 -1.86 -0.66
N LYS A 148 -0.68 -1.13 -1.71
CA LYS A 148 -0.07 -1.27 -3.04
C LYS A 148 1.07 -0.26 -3.22
N PRO A 149 2.23 -0.67 -3.77
CA PRO A 149 3.39 0.22 -3.87
C PRO A 149 3.30 1.16 -5.08
N MET A 150 3.87 2.35 -4.92
CA MET A 150 4.09 3.33 -5.99
C MET A 150 5.35 4.14 -5.64
N SER A 151 6.34 4.10 -6.52
CA SER A 151 7.61 4.79 -6.43
C SER A 151 7.68 5.86 -7.50
N VAL A 152 8.28 7.00 -7.18
CA VAL A 152 8.37 8.18 -8.04
C VAL A 152 9.79 8.74 -7.95
N ALA A 153 10.37 9.07 -9.09
CA ALA A 153 11.63 9.79 -9.16
C ALA A 153 11.43 11.09 -9.96
N ASP A 154 11.64 12.21 -9.28
CA ASP A 154 11.55 13.53 -9.89
C ASP A 154 12.93 14.00 -10.35
N THR A 155 13.10 14.17 -11.66
CA THR A 155 14.36 14.56 -12.29
C THR A 155 14.24 15.94 -12.93
N ALA A 156 15.31 16.47 -13.53
CA ALA A 156 15.29 17.81 -14.12
C ALA A 156 14.30 17.95 -15.30
N ASP A 157 14.08 16.88 -16.05
CA ASP A 157 13.30 16.84 -17.29
C ASP A 157 12.10 15.87 -17.24
N ARG A 158 12.15 14.88 -16.35
CA ARG A 158 11.16 13.79 -16.27
C ARG A 158 10.65 13.56 -14.85
N VAL A 159 9.42 13.06 -14.76
CA VAL A 159 8.95 12.31 -13.58
C VAL A 159 8.81 10.86 -14.00
N LEU A 160 9.58 9.98 -13.36
CA LEU A 160 9.50 8.54 -13.53
C LEU A 160 8.62 7.98 -12.42
N PHE A 161 7.75 7.02 -12.71
CA PHE A 161 6.99 6.34 -11.68
C PHE A 161 6.79 4.87 -11.99
N ALA A 162 6.74 4.03 -10.96
CA ALA A 162 6.52 2.61 -11.12
C ALA A 162 5.99 1.96 -9.84
N SER A 163 5.46 0.75 -9.94
CA SER A 163 5.10 -0.04 -8.75
C SER A 163 6.30 -0.46 -7.90
N GLU A 164 7.51 -0.51 -8.45
CA GLU A 164 8.72 -1.02 -7.75
C GLU A 164 9.94 -0.19 -8.17
N ASP A 165 10.82 0.12 -7.21
CA ASP A 165 12.02 0.97 -7.36
C ASP A 165 12.91 0.45 -8.51
N LYS A 166 13.10 -0.87 -8.60
CA LYS A 166 13.94 -1.52 -9.62
C LYS A 166 13.47 -1.31 -11.05
N SER A 167 12.21 -0.96 -11.24
CA SER A 167 11.69 -0.57 -12.55
C SER A 167 12.33 0.75 -12.98
N ILE A 168 12.34 1.74 -12.08
CA ILE A 168 12.97 3.06 -12.31
C ILE A 168 14.49 2.90 -12.52
N LEU A 169 15.14 2.02 -11.74
CA LEU A 169 16.57 1.68 -11.91
C LEU A 169 16.89 0.98 -13.25
N GLY A 170 15.86 0.51 -13.95
CA GLY A 170 15.93 -0.07 -15.30
C GLY A 170 16.04 0.97 -16.41
N CYS A 171 15.78 2.25 -16.13
CA CYS A 171 15.97 3.34 -17.09
C CYS A 171 17.46 3.59 -17.34
N ARG A 172 17.81 3.89 -18.60
CA ARG A 172 19.22 3.99 -19.04
C ARG A 172 20.04 5.02 -18.26
N ASP A 173 19.45 6.20 -18.03
CA ASP A 173 20.15 7.36 -17.46
C ASP A 173 19.79 7.62 -15.99
N PHE A 174 19.22 6.63 -15.30
CA PHE A 174 18.91 6.74 -13.88
C PHE A 174 20.06 6.18 -13.02
N SER A 175 20.58 7.03 -12.13
CA SER A 175 21.71 6.69 -11.27
C SER A 175 21.34 5.67 -10.19
N ARG A 176 22.06 4.55 -10.10
CA ARG A 176 21.87 3.50 -9.09
C ARG A 176 22.65 3.77 -7.80
N ARG A 177 22.57 5.00 -7.29
CA ARG A 177 23.21 5.37 -6.02
C ARG A 177 22.34 4.93 -4.84
N ILE A 178 22.99 4.49 -3.78
CA ILE A 178 22.33 4.18 -2.50
C ILE A 178 22.24 5.46 -1.68
N ASP A 179 21.06 5.73 -1.11
CA ASP A 179 20.93 6.75 -0.06
C ASP A 179 21.49 6.16 1.24
N THR A 180 22.72 6.56 1.57
CA THR A 180 23.43 6.09 2.77
C THR A 180 22.72 6.49 4.05
N ARG A 181 21.92 7.57 4.05
CA ARG A 181 21.10 7.95 5.19
C ARG A 181 19.99 6.92 5.37
N GLU A 182 19.20 6.65 4.33
CA GLU A 182 18.11 5.67 4.42
C GLU A 182 18.62 4.27 4.78
N LEU A 183 19.77 3.85 4.22
CA LEU A 183 20.40 2.59 4.61
C LEU A 183 20.77 2.59 6.10
N THR A 184 21.42 3.66 6.59
CA THR A 184 21.81 3.78 8.00
C THR A 184 20.60 3.75 8.93
N LEU A 185 19.54 4.49 8.60
CA LEU A 185 18.33 4.58 9.42
C LEU A 185 17.58 3.23 9.46
N ARG A 186 17.57 2.47 8.36
CA ARG A 186 17.00 1.12 8.32
C ARG A 186 17.79 0.15 9.19
N LEU A 187 19.11 0.15 9.09
CA LEU A 187 19.96 -0.69 9.95
C LEU A 187 19.81 -0.33 11.44
N ALA A 188 19.63 0.95 11.76
CA ALA A 188 19.48 1.42 13.14
C ALA A 188 18.12 1.11 13.75
N TRP A 189 17.02 1.22 12.99
CA TRP A 189 15.66 1.11 13.54
C TRP A 189 14.84 -0.08 13.03
N GLN A 190 15.35 -0.90 12.11
CA GLN A 190 14.79 -2.16 11.58
C GLN A 190 13.44 -2.06 10.86
N SER A 191 12.65 -1.01 11.13
CA SER A 191 11.42 -0.66 10.45
C SER A 191 11.17 0.84 10.60
N ARG A 192 11.03 1.54 9.47
CA ARG A 192 10.56 2.92 9.45
C ARG A 192 9.57 3.10 8.31
N ASP A 193 8.48 3.80 8.59
CA ASP A 193 7.66 4.45 7.58
C ASP A 193 8.42 5.65 7.03
N SER A 194 9.36 5.37 6.14
CA SER A 194 10.03 6.36 5.31
C SER A 194 9.40 6.30 3.93
N SER A 195 9.00 7.46 3.41
CA SER A 195 8.64 7.60 2.01
C SER A 195 9.86 7.50 1.10
N TYR A 196 11.10 7.48 1.61
CA TYR A 196 12.28 7.37 0.77
C TYR A 196 12.68 5.91 0.52
N SER A 197 13.14 5.66 -0.70
CA SER A 197 13.76 4.39 -1.08
C SER A 197 15.17 4.28 -0.51
N VAL A 198 15.73 3.06 -0.51
CA VAL A 198 17.18 2.85 -0.32
C VAL A 198 18.01 3.38 -1.49
N PHE A 199 17.37 3.70 -2.62
CA PHE A 199 17.99 4.30 -3.79
C PHE A 199 17.79 5.82 -3.81
N ASP A 200 18.89 6.55 -4.01
CA ASP A 200 18.92 8.00 -4.09
C ASP A 200 18.00 8.52 -5.23
N GLY A 201 17.24 9.57 -4.93
CA GLY A 201 16.31 10.19 -5.89
C GLY A 201 14.99 9.46 -6.12
N ILE A 202 14.69 8.39 -5.37
CA ILE A 202 13.39 7.70 -5.43
C ILE A 202 12.59 7.92 -4.14
N GLU A 203 11.37 8.43 -4.28
CA GLU A 203 10.37 8.61 -3.23
C GLU A 203 9.16 7.69 -3.51
N ARG A 204 8.82 6.85 -2.54
CA ARG A 204 7.57 6.11 -2.48
C ARG A 204 6.42 7.06 -2.16
N LEU A 205 5.40 7.08 -3.01
CA LEU A 205 4.16 7.81 -2.79
C LEU A 205 3.62 7.41 -1.39
N PRO A 206 3.42 8.36 -0.45
CA PRO A 206 3.04 8.02 0.91
C PRO A 206 1.64 7.37 0.95
N PRO A 207 1.32 6.60 2.03
CA PRO A 207 -0.05 6.17 2.29
C PRO A 207 -1.04 7.35 2.20
N ALA A 208 -2.19 7.12 1.59
CA ALA A 208 -3.19 8.13 1.29
C ALA A 208 -2.70 9.32 0.44
N GLY A 209 -1.56 9.18 -0.24
CA GLY A 209 -1.01 10.20 -1.12
C GLY A 209 -1.80 10.30 -2.42
N ILE A 210 -2.07 11.54 -2.85
CA ILE A 210 -2.62 11.88 -4.17
C ILE A 210 -1.80 13.03 -4.73
N TRP A 211 -1.04 12.77 -5.80
CA TRP A 211 -0.16 13.74 -6.43
C TRP A 211 -0.68 14.11 -7.81
N LYS A 212 -0.79 15.41 -8.07
CA LYS A 212 -1.10 15.95 -9.40
C LYS A 212 0.21 16.39 -10.06
N ILE A 213 0.44 15.93 -11.27
CA ILE A 213 1.62 16.26 -12.06
C ILE A 213 1.14 16.99 -13.31
N THR A 214 1.66 18.20 -13.52
CA THR A 214 1.37 19.04 -14.68
C THR A 214 2.68 19.55 -15.31
N GLY A 215 2.58 20.45 -16.29
CA GLY A 215 3.76 21.18 -16.80
C GLY A 215 4.36 22.16 -15.78
N GLU A 216 3.60 22.54 -14.74
CA GLU A 216 4.01 23.52 -13.73
C GLU A 216 4.78 22.87 -12.58
N GLY A 217 4.55 21.59 -12.32
CA GLY A 217 5.24 20.85 -11.26
C GLY A 217 4.42 19.68 -10.71
N ILE A 218 4.75 19.29 -9.48
CA ILE A 218 4.07 18.23 -8.73
C ILE A 218 3.38 18.87 -7.52
N GLU A 219 2.05 18.79 -7.48
CA GLU A 219 1.25 19.14 -6.29
C GLU A 219 1.02 17.87 -5.48
N LYS A 220 1.49 17.88 -4.23
CA LYS A 220 1.41 16.72 -3.34
C LYS A 220 0.33 16.92 -2.29
N HIS A 221 -0.68 16.05 -2.27
CA HIS A 221 -1.73 16.06 -1.26
C HIS A 221 -1.86 14.70 -0.57
N ARG A 222 -2.52 14.72 0.60
CA ARG A 222 -2.94 13.54 1.34
C ARG A 222 -4.46 13.61 1.51
N PHE A 223 -5.19 12.57 1.11
CA PHE A 223 -6.65 12.58 1.15
C PHE A 223 -7.24 11.98 2.43
N TRP A 224 -6.42 11.33 3.26
CA TRP A 224 -6.86 10.68 4.50
C TRP A 224 -5.74 10.62 5.55
N HIS A 225 -6.06 10.79 6.83
CA HIS A 225 -5.24 10.38 7.97
C HIS A 225 -6.11 9.65 8.97
N VAL A 226 -5.52 8.72 9.72
CA VAL A 226 -6.19 8.13 10.89
C VAL A 226 -6.56 9.21 11.91
N LEU A 227 -5.69 10.19 12.16
CA LEU A 227 -5.95 11.25 13.14
C LEU A 227 -7.07 12.21 12.70
N ASP A 228 -7.37 12.29 11.39
CA ASP A 228 -8.41 13.16 10.87
C ASP A 228 -9.81 12.57 11.10
N VAL A 229 -9.90 11.26 11.39
CA VAL A 229 -11.17 10.53 11.58
C VAL A 229 -11.37 10.02 13.02
N ILE A 230 -10.43 10.29 13.93
CA ILE A 230 -10.60 9.95 15.35
C ILE A 230 -11.51 10.99 16.01
N ASP A 231 -12.72 10.57 16.36
CA ASP A 231 -13.62 11.33 17.22
C ASP A 231 -13.33 11.01 18.70
N THR A 232 -12.52 11.86 19.31
CA THR A 232 -12.12 11.71 20.72
C THR A 232 -13.30 11.90 21.67
N ALA A 233 -14.26 12.76 21.34
CA ALA A 233 -15.44 12.99 22.18
C ALA A 233 -16.34 11.75 22.19
N ARG A 234 -16.53 11.11 21.03
CA ARG A 234 -17.21 9.82 20.94
C ARG A 234 -16.52 8.75 21.78
N ILE A 235 -15.20 8.63 21.70
CA ILE A 235 -14.44 7.61 22.45
C ILE A 235 -14.54 7.81 23.97
N ILE A 236 -14.38 9.05 24.46
CA ILE A 236 -14.44 9.35 25.89
C ILE A 236 -15.87 9.18 26.44
N GLY A 237 -16.87 9.58 25.66
CA GLY A 237 -18.27 9.51 26.04
C GLY A 237 -18.91 8.13 25.82
N ASP A 238 -18.16 7.17 25.30
CA ASP A 238 -18.71 5.88 24.90
C ASP A 238 -19.11 5.05 26.12
N LYS A 239 -20.33 4.50 26.07
CA LYS A 239 -20.93 3.65 27.11
C LYS A 239 -21.38 2.30 26.53
N THR A 240 -21.05 2.03 25.27
CA THR A 240 -21.34 0.76 24.61
C THR A 240 -20.71 -0.39 25.38
N SER A 241 -21.46 -1.49 25.50
CA SER A 241 -21.01 -2.67 26.24
C SER A 241 -19.95 -3.46 25.46
N ASP A 242 -19.09 -4.21 26.16
CA ASP A 242 -18.12 -5.12 25.53
C ASP A 242 -18.79 -6.12 24.56
N ALA A 243 -20.01 -6.56 24.88
CA ALA A 243 -20.78 -7.47 24.04
C ALA A 243 -21.19 -6.81 22.71
N GLU A 244 -21.62 -5.56 22.74
CA GLU A 244 -21.96 -4.78 21.54
C GLU A 244 -20.73 -4.47 20.68
N TYR A 245 -19.59 -4.13 21.30
CA TYR A 245 -18.35 -3.95 20.55
C TYR A 245 -17.88 -5.23 19.89
N LYS A 246 -17.96 -6.35 20.60
CA LYS A 246 -17.61 -7.66 20.04
C LYS A 246 -18.48 -7.98 18.83
N ALA A 247 -19.81 -7.82 18.95
CA ALA A 247 -20.74 -8.06 17.84
C ALA A 247 -20.46 -7.13 16.65
N THR A 248 -20.15 -5.85 16.91
CA THR A 248 -19.79 -4.87 15.87
C THR A 248 -18.49 -5.26 15.17
N LEU A 249 -17.45 -5.65 15.93
CA LEU A 249 -16.18 -6.10 15.38
C LEU A 249 -16.34 -7.37 14.54
N GLU A 250 -17.09 -8.36 15.03
CA GLU A 250 -17.38 -9.59 14.31
C GLU A 250 -18.07 -9.29 12.97
N LYS A 251 -19.09 -8.44 12.97
CA LYS A 251 -19.78 -8.00 11.75
C LYS A 251 -18.85 -7.30 10.76
N LEU A 252 -18.05 -6.34 11.24
CA LEU A 252 -17.11 -5.59 10.37
C LEU A 252 -16.03 -6.50 9.78
N LEU A 253 -15.54 -7.48 10.54
CA LEU A 253 -14.58 -8.47 10.05
C LEU A 253 -15.21 -9.40 9.02
N GLU A 254 -16.45 -9.86 9.24
CA GLU A 254 -17.20 -10.67 8.29
C GLU A 254 -17.41 -9.92 6.96
N GLU A 255 -17.91 -8.68 7.02
CA GLU A 255 -18.09 -7.81 5.85
C GLU A 255 -16.76 -7.56 5.11
N SER A 256 -15.68 -7.31 5.85
CA SER A 256 -14.35 -7.12 5.25
C SER A 256 -13.88 -8.39 4.53
N VAL A 257 -14.00 -9.56 5.15
CA VAL A 257 -13.57 -10.83 4.54
C VAL A 257 -14.43 -11.18 3.33
N GLU A 258 -15.74 -10.94 3.37
CA GLU A 258 -16.64 -11.11 2.22
C GLU A 258 -16.16 -10.31 1.01
N LEU A 259 -15.87 -9.03 1.23
CA LEU A 259 -15.37 -8.12 0.20
C LEU A 259 -14.05 -8.59 -0.42
N HIS A 260 -13.15 -9.16 0.38
CA HIS A 260 -11.87 -9.71 -0.07
C HIS A 260 -11.97 -11.11 -0.71
N CYS A 261 -13.15 -11.74 -0.70
CA CYS A 261 -13.41 -13.02 -1.36
C CYS A 261 -13.92 -12.89 -2.81
N ILE A 262 -14.08 -11.65 -3.30
CA ILE A 262 -14.51 -11.35 -4.66
C ILE A 262 -13.33 -11.57 -5.62
N ALA A 263 -13.35 -12.69 -6.34
CA ALA A 263 -12.37 -13.00 -7.38
C ALA A 263 -12.96 -13.99 -8.41
N ASP A 264 -12.70 -13.77 -9.70
CA ASP A 264 -13.07 -14.66 -10.82
C ASP A 264 -12.02 -15.77 -11.06
N THR A 265 -11.07 -15.91 -10.12
CA THR A 265 -9.97 -16.86 -10.19
C THR A 265 -9.80 -17.62 -8.87
N SER A 266 -8.78 -18.46 -8.80
CA SER A 266 -8.42 -19.25 -7.63
C SER A 266 -8.00 -18.35 -6.46
N LEU A 267 -8.64 -18.60 -5.32
CA LEU A 267 -8.39 -17.91 -4.05
C LEU A 267 -8.03 -18.93 -2.98
N ALA A 268 -6.98 -18.65 -2.22
CA ALA A 268 -6.57 -19.42 -1.06
C ALA A 268 -6.26 -18.50 0.13
N THR A 269 -6.03 -19.10 1.30
CA THR A 269 -5.63 -18.37 2.51
C THR A 269 -4.22 -18.75 2.95
N ALA A 270 -3.49 -17.79 3.51
CA ALA A 270 -2.29 -18.07 4.28
C ALA A 270 -2.70 -18.29 5.74
N CYS A 271 -2.59 -19.53 6.24
CA CYS A 271 -3.00 -19.92 7.57
C CYS A 271 -1.79 -20.33 8.41
N SER A 272 -1.40 -19.50 9.38
CA SER A 272 -0.41 -19.87 10.41
C SER A 272 -1.10 -20.44 11.66
N GLY A 273 -0.31 -20.76 12.69
CA GLY A 273 -0.86 -21.19 13.99
C GLY A 273 -1.49 -20.04 14.79
N GLY A 274 -1.44 -18.81 14.29
CA GLY A 274 -1.94 -17.61 14.96
C GLY A 274 -3.45 -17.41 14.86
N VAL A 275 -3.99 -16.64 15.81
CA VAL A 275 -5.43 -16.32 15.88
C VAL A 275 -5.91 -15.54 14.66
N ASP A 276 -5.12 -14.57 14.18
CA ASP A 276 -5.51 -13.70 13.06
C ASP A 276 -5.73 -14.51 11.78
N SER A 277 -4.74 -15.32 11.39
CA SER A 277 -4.83 -16.14 10.19
C SER A 277 -5.83 -17.28 10.31
N GLY A 278 -5.99 -17.84 11.50
CA GLY A 278 -7.05 -18.82 11.76
C GLY A 278 -8.43 -18.21 11.58
N LEU A 279 -8.66 -17.00 12.11
CA LEU A 279 -9.94 -16.29 12.01
C LEU A 279 -10.26 -15.91 10.56
N ILE A 280 -9.33 -15.30 9.83
CA ILE A 280 -9.53 -14.97 8.42
C ILE A 280 -9.81 -16.23 7.59
N THR A 281 -9.09 -17.33 7.86
CA THR A 281 -9.34 -18.61 7.19
C THR A 281 -10.75 -19.15 7.47
N ALA A 282 -11.18 -19.09 8.73
CA ALA A 282 -12.50 -19.55 9.15
C ALA A 282 -13.63 -18.72 8.51
N LEU A 283 -13.48 -17.40 8.46
CA LEU A 283 -14.45 -16.50 7.85
C LEU A 283 -14.49 -16.68 6.32
N ALA A 284 -13.33 -16.72 5.66
CA ALA A 284 -13.26 -16.85 4.20
C ALA A 284 -13.89 -18.16 3.70
N LYS A 285 -13.78 -19.25 4.48
CA LYS A 285 -14.42 -20.53 4.17
C LYS A 285 -15.95 -20.44 4.07
N ARG A 286 -16.58 -19.52 4.81
CA ARG A 286 -18.04 -19.31 4.75
C ARG A 286 -18.49 -18.75 3.41
N TYR A 287 -17.66 -17.92 2.79
CA TYR A 287 -17.94 -17.28 1.49
C TYR A 287 -17.40 -18.09 0.31
N ARG A 288 -16.37 -18.92 0.52
CA ARG A 288 -15.76 -19.79 -0.49
C ARG A 288 -15.69 -21.23 0.06
N PRO A 289 -16.76 -22.04 -0.08
CA PRO A 289 -16.78 -23.42 0.42
C PRO A 289 -15.69 -24.33 -0.15
N GLU A 290 -15.14 -24.01 -1.32
CA GLU A 290 -14.03 -24.70 -1.99
C GLU A 290 -12.63 -24.30 -1.47
N LEU A 291 -12.55 -23.32 -0.57
CA LEU A 291 -11.29 -22.75 -0.09
C LEU A 291 -10.35 -23.79 0.53
N HIS A 292 -9.09 -23.73 0.07
CA HIS A 292 -7.93 -24.34 0.70
C HIS A 292 -6.96 -23.26 1.21
N GLY A 293 -5.98 -23.69 2.01
CA GLY A 293 -4.98 -22.78 2.55
C GLY A 293 -3.57 -23.33 2.47
N TYR A 294 -2.62 -22.47 2.83
CA TYR A 294 -1.20 -22.79 2.86
C TYR A 294 -0.59 -22.41 4.19
N VAL A 295 0.39 -23.19 4.64
CA VAL A 295 1.21 -22.88 5.81
C VAL A 295 2.67 -23.12 5.48
N VAL A 296 3.54 -22.19 5.86
CA VAL A 296 4.99 -22.42 5.75
C VAL A 296 5.42 -23.38 6.86
N ASP A 297 6.20 -24.39 6.49
CA ASP A 297 6.71 -25.43 7.37
C ASP A 297 8.25 -25.37 7.40
N PRO A 298 8.83 -24.48 8.24
CA PRO A 298 10.28 -24.39 8.36
C PRO A 298 10.83 -25.70 8.93
N LYS A 299 11.84 -26.25 8.25
CA LYS A 299 12.54 -27.48 8.68
C LYS A 299 13.69 -27.19 9.64
N LEU A 300 13.96 -25.91 9.88
CA LEU A 300 14.87 -25.42 10.90
C LEU A 300 14.07 -24.63 11.95
N GLY A 301 14.29 -24.93 13.22
CA GLY A 301 13.60 -24.27 14.32
C GLY A 301 12.18 -24.79 14.54
N ARG A 302 11.31 -23.94 15.09
CA ARG A 302 9.93 -24.30 15.41
C ARG A 302 9.02 -24.03 14.23
N SER A 303 8.25 -25.05 13.83
CA SER A 303 7.18 -24.93 12.84
C SER A 303 5.84 -24.72 13.52
N GLU A 304 5.02 -23.80 12.97
CA GLU A 304 3.62 -23.60 13.35
C GLU A 304 2.67 -24.48 12.52
N ALA A 305 3.16 -25.22 11.52
CA ALA A 305 2.32 -26.03 10.64
C ALA A 305 1.43 -27.03 11.39
N PRO A 306 1.88 -27.72 12.47
CA PRO A 306 1.00 -28.59 13.24
C PRO A 306 -0.15 -27.84 13.92
N ASP A 307 0.08 -26.62 14.38
CA ASP A 307 -0.92 -25.79 15.03
C ASP A 307 -1.93 -25.26 13.99
N ALA A 308 -1.43 -24.77 12.85
CA ALA A 308 -2.26 -24.35 11.71
C ALA A 308 -3.15 -25.48 11.20
N GLU A 309 -2.65 -26.71 11.07
CA GLU A 309 -3.45 -27.85 10.65
C GLU A 309 -4.55 -28.22 11.64
N ARG A 310 -4.34 -28.02 12.94
CA ARG A 310 -5.44 -28.19 13.92
C ARG A 310 -6.55 -27.19 13.63
N THR A 311 -6.20 -25.92 13.36
CA THR A 311 -7.15 -24.89 12.95
C THR A 311 -7.84 -25.28 11.65
N GLY A 312 -7.09 -25.66 10.61
CA GLY A 312 -7.61 -26.11 9.32
C GLY A 312 -8.61 -27.26 9.45
N ARG A 313 -8.27 -28.31 10.23
CA ARG A 313 -9.20 -29.42 10.51
C ARG A 313 -10.45 -28.98 11.24
N HIS A 314 -10.33 -28.07 12.20
CA HIS A 314 -11.48 -27.56 12.95
C HIS A 314 -12.45 -26.77 12.07
N VAL A 315 -11.94 -25.98 11.13
CA VAL A 315 -12.76 -25.13 10.23
C VAL A 315 -13.11 -25.80 8.90
N GLY A 316 -12.62 -27.01 8.64
CA GLY A 316 -12.85 -27.73 7.38
C GLY A 316 -12.07 -27.18 6.17
N VAL A 317 -10.88 -26.62 6.40
CA VAL A 317 -9.97 -26.10 5.35
C VAL A 317 -8.71 -26.96 5.31
N GLY A 318 -8.48 -27.61 4.18
CA GLY A 318 -7.24 -28.35 3.93
C GLY A 318 -6.06 -27.38 3.78
N LEU A 319 -4.98 -27.62 4.53
CA LEU A 319 -3.77 -26.81 4.45
C LEU A 319 -2.64 -27.55 3.76
N ARG A 320 -2.04 -26.93 2.75
CA ARG A 320 -0.80 -27.40 2.13
C ARG A 320 0.41 -26.86 2.89
N ARG A 321 1.30 -27.75 3.31
CA ARG A 321 2.59 -27.37 3.89
C ARG A 321 3.57 -26.98 2.80
N VAL A 322 4.24 -25.84 3.00
CA VAL A 322 5.32 -25.36 2.13
C VAL A 322 6.64 -25.53 2.87
N PRO A 323 7.43 -26.58 2.57
CA PRO A 323 8.67 -26.85 3.28
C PRO A 323 9.70 -25.75 3.02
N LEU A 324 10.37 -25.29 4.08
CA LEU A 324 11.49 -24.36 3.97
C LEU A 324 12.67 -24.89 4.78
N ASP A 325 13.63 -25.50 4.10
CA ASP A 325 14.89 -25.94 4.71
C ASP A 325 15.99 -24.85 4.59
N LYS A 326 17.18 -25.17 5.12
CA LYS A 326 18.35 -24.29 5.10
C LYS A 326 18.71 -23.84 3.69
N ASN A 327 18.79 -24.77 2.75
CA ASN A 327 19.29 -24.51 1.41
C ASN A 327 18.29 -23.64 0.65
N ARG A 328 17.01 -23.98 0.78
CA ARG A 328 15.92 -23.22 0.18
C ARG A 328 15.85 -21.80 0.74
N PHE A 329 16.08 -21.61 2.03
CA PHE A 329 16.18 -20.28 2.63
C PHE A 329 17.28 -19.43 1.97
N PHE A 330 18.51 -19.96 1.87
CA PHE A 330 19.63 -19.21 1.29
C PHE A 330 19.48 -18.95 -0.21
N GLU A 331 18.80 -19.85 -0.94
CA GLU A 331 18.42 -19.63 -2.33
C GLU A 331 17.43 -18.46 -2.48
N LEU A 332 16.41 -18.43 -1.61
CA LEU A 332 15.32 -17.45 -1.70
C LEU A 332 15.66 -16.09 -1.11
N TRP A 333 16.57 -16.03 -0.15
CA TRP A 333 16.94 -14.78 0.53
C TRP A 333 17.33 -13.62 -0.41
N PRO A 334 18.30 -13.78 -1.34
CA PRO A 334 18.66 -12.69 -2.25
C PRO A 334 17.51 -12.31 -3.19
N ARG A 335 16.66 -13.27 -3.57
CA ARG A 335 15.47 -13.03 -4.40
C ARG A 335 14.40 -12.26 -3.63
N ALA A 336 14.21 -12.58 -2.36
CA ALA A 336 13.31 -11.84 -1.47
C ALA A 336 13.76 -10.39 -1.30
N VAL A 337 15.07 -10.15 -1.12
CA VAL A 337 15.67 -8.80 -1.10
C VAL A 337 15.40 -8.06 -2.41
N TRP A 338 15.58 -8.71 -3.56
CA TRP A 338 15.29 -8.13 -4.88
C TRP A 338 13.80 -7.74 -5.05
N HIS A 339 12.88 -8.58 -4.58
CA HIS A 339 11.45 -8.31 -4.66
C HIS A 339 10.99 -7.22 -3.68
N LEU A 340 11.53 -7.21 -2.45
CA LEU A 340 11.13 -6.27 -1.40
C LEU A 340 11.81 -4.91 -1.49
N GLU A 341 12.96 -4.83 -2.16
CA GLU A 341 13.71 -3.58 -2.33
C GLU A 341 14.03 -2.93 -0.98
N THR A 342 14.45 -3.78 -0.04
CA THR A 342 14.87 -3.43 1.31
C THR A 342 15.99 -4.38 1.73
N ASP A 343 16.67 -4.04 2.81
CA ASP A 343 17.71 -4.78 3.52
C ASP A 343 17.36 -6.22 3.95
N GLY A 344 16.12 -6.67 3.70
CA GLY A 344 15.69 -8.04 3.92
C GLY A 344 15.53 -8.44 5.38
N TRP A 345 15.77 -7.53 6.35
CA TRP A 345 16.00 -7.79 7.78
C TRP A 345 15.25 -8.97 8.45
N HIS A 346 13.98 -9.20 8.11
CA HIS A 346 13.19 -10.29 8.70
C HIS A 346 13.28 -11.62 7.91
N ALA A 347 13.65 -12.72 8.59
CA ALA A 347 13.78 -14.06 8.00
C ALA A 347 12.49 -14.58 7.32
N SER A 348 11.31 -14.13 7.76
CA SER A 348 10.04 -14.56 7.16
C SER A 348 9.86 -14.13 5.69
N HIS A 349 10.66 -13.20 5.17
CA HIS A 349 10.57 -12.79 3.77
C HIS A 349 10.84 -13.95 2.80
N ALA A 350 11.85 -14.78 3.08
CA ALA A 350 12.13 -15.98 2.29
C ALA A 350 10.99 -17.00 2.40
N ALA A 351 10.38 -17.14 3.59
CA ALA A 351 9.21 -18.00 3.82
C ALA A 351 7.99 -17.55 3.00
N LEU A 352 7.70 -16.25 2.97
CA LEU A 352 6.60 -15.69 2.18
C LEU A 352 6.85 -15.84 0.68
N LEU A 353 8.10 -15.71 0.21
CA LEU A 353 8.44 -15.97 -1.18
C LEU A 353 8.25 -17.45 -1.54
N ALA A 354 8.67 -18.38 -0.67
CA ALA A 354 8.42 -19.82 -0.86
C ALA A 354 6.93 -20.13 -0.97
N LEU A 355 6.13 -19.51 -0.08
CA LEU A 355 4.67 -19.61 -0.09
C LEU A 355 4.08 -19.11 -1.42
N ALA A 356 4.50 -17.92 -1.87
CA ALA A 356 4.03 -17.33 -3.12
C ALA A 356 4.41 -18.17 -4.36
N GLU A 357 5.61 -18.73 -4.39
CA GLU A 357 6.02 -19.64 -5.47
C GLU A 357 5.19 -20.92 -5.48
N GLN A 358 4.88 -21.48 -4.32
CA GLN A 358 4.02 -22.66 -4.24
C GLN A 358 2.59 -22.34 -4.68
N CYS A 359 2.01 -21.21 -4.24
CA CYS A 359 0.69 -20.76 -4.71
C CYS A 359 0.66 -20.63 -6.23
N ARG A 360 1.68 -19.99 -6.82
CA ARG A 360 1.78 -19.85 -8.28
C ARG A 360 1.88 -21.20 -8.98
N ALA A 361 2.69 -22.13 -8.46
CA ALA A 361 2.84 -23.48 -9.03
C ALA A 361 1.52 -24.26 -9.01
N ASP A 362 0.66 -23.98 -8.04
CA ASP A 362 -0.67 -24.59 -7.89
C ASP A 362 -1.75 -23.85 -8.69
N GLY A 363 -1.39 -22.81 -9.43
CA GLY A 363 -2.34 -21.98 -10.18
C GLY A 363 -3.19 -21.05 -9.30
N VAL A 364 -2.81 -20.82 -8.03
CA VAL A 364 -3.45 -19.86 -7.12
C VAL A 364 -2.97 -18.44 -7.42
N LYS A 365 -3.91 -17.54 -7.73
CA LYS A 365 -3.59 -16.12 -8.05
C LYS A 365 -3.89 -15.16 -6.90
N VAL A 366 -4.88 -15.46 -6.07
CA VAL A 366 -5.24 -14.66 -4.88
C VAL A 366 -4.89 -15.46 -3.63
N LEU A 367 -4.09 -14.85 -2.76
CA LEU A 367 -3.80 -15.37 -1.44
C LEU A 367 -4.21 -14.31 -0.43
N SER A 368 -5.22 -14.60 0.41
CA SER A 368 -5.63 -13.71 1.49
C SER A 368 -4.70 -13.89 2.70
N PRO A 369 -3.86 -12.90 3.04
CA PRO A 369 -2.99 -12.96 4.20
C PRO A 369 -3.66 -12.28 5.38
N ALA A 370 -3.60 -12.88 6.57
CA ALA A 370 -4.12 -12.22 7.79
C ALA A 370 -3.14 -11.21 8.41
N ARG A 371 -2.25 -10.63 7.61
CA ARG A 371 -1.24 -9.71 8.13
C ARG A 371 -1.86 -8.34 8.35
N VAL A 372 -2.33 -8.09 9.57
CA VAL A 372 -2.52 -6.74 10.08
C VAL A 372 -1.13 -6.07 10.14
N PRO A 373 -0.95 -4.78 9.78
CA PRO A 373 0.29 -4.07 10.05
C PRO A 373 0.45 -3.92 11.56
N THR A 374 0.95 -4.96 12.22
CA THR A 374 1.32 -4.91 13.63
C THR A 374 2.83 -4.70 13.71
N ASN A 375 3.23 -3.57 14.30
CA ASN A 375 4.56 -3.43 14.90
C ASN A 375 4.65 -4.43 16.06
N SER A 376 4.90 -5.69 15.74
CA SER A 376 5.02 -6.77 16.72
C SER A 376 6.42 -6.77 17.33
N SER A 377 6.65 -5.85 18.27
CA SER A 377 7.76 -5.96 19.24
C SER A 377 7.29 -5.88 20.70
N ALA A 378 5.99 -5.80 20.98
CA ALA A 378 5.52 -5.56 22.34
C ALA A 378 4.32 -6.43 22.77
N ALA A 379 4.26 -7.73 22.45
CA ALA A 379 3.22 -8.59 23.05
C ALA A 379 3.46 -10.11 23.01
N THR A 380 4.67 -10.61 23.25
CA THR A 380 4.87 -12.06 23.52
C THR A 380 5.93 -12.31 24.57
N ASN A 381 5.67 -11.85 25.80
CA ASN A 381 6.32 -12.42 26.99
C ASN A 381 5.30 -12.69 28.10
N GLY A 382 4.20 -13.36 27.74
CA GLY A 382 3.32 -14.02 28.69
C GLY A 382 3.95 -15.33 29.18
N ARG A 383 4.90 -15.25 30.12
CA ARG A 383 5.35 -16.44 30.87
C ARG A 383 4.14 -17.05 31.59
N ARG A 384 3.77 -18.28 31.24
CA ARG A 384 2.88 -19.13 32.04
C ARG A 384 3.45 -19.25 33.47
N ARG A 385 2.85 -18.58 34.45
CA ARG A 385 3.10 -18.87 35.87
C ARG A 385 2.25 -20.08 36.28
N ARG A 386 2.90 -21.14 36.73
CA ARG A 386 2.27 -22.22 37.51
C ARG A 386 2.02 -21.73 38.95
N PRO A 387 0.97 -22.19 39.64
CA PRO A 387 0.72 -21.79 41.03
C PRO A 387 1.65 -22.57 41.96
N GLY A 388 2.33 -21.86 42.87
CA GLY A 388 3.21 -22.42 43.88
C GLY A 388 3.27 -21.49 45.08
N SER A 389 2.80 -22.02 46.21
CA SER A 389 2.80 -21.47 47.57
C SER A 389 4.17 -21.02 48.08
N GLY A 390 4.20 -20.00 48.94
CA GLY A 390 5.36 -19.73 49.80
C GLY A 390 5.47 -18.27 50.23
N ALA A 391 5.60 -18.06 51.54
CA ALA A 391 5.50 -16.79 52.25
C ALA A 391 6.63 -15.78 51.97
N SER A 392 6.34 -14.52 52.31
CA SER A 392 7.25 -13.36 52.39
C SER A 392 8.51 -13.63 53.23
N PRO A 393 9.57 -12.81 53.05
CA PRO A 393 9.72 -11.69 53.99
C PRO A 393 10.17 -10.38 53.34
N GLY A 394 9.81 -9.26 53.97
CA GLY A 394 10.25 -7.91 53.60
C GLY A 394 11.52 -7.47 54.33
N TYR A 395 12.12 -6.37 53.84
CA TYR A 395 12.94 -5.34 54.52
C TYR A 395 13.22 -4.28 53.43
N SER A 396 12.68 -3.06 53.51
CA SER A 396 13.15 -1.85 54.22
C SER A 396 14.03 -0.91 53.36
N ALA A 397 13.61 0.35 53.40
CA ALA A 397 14.03 1.60 52.79
C ALA A 397 15.55 1.88 52.59
N CYS A 398 15.86 2.71 51.59
CA CYS A 398 16.72 3.87 51.83
C CYS A 398 16.34 5.06 50.92
N SER A 399 16.31 6.24 51.54
CA SER A 399 15.88 7.52 51.00
C SER A 399 17.07 8.40 50.65
N ALA A 400 16.93 9.27 49.65
CA ALA A 400 17.71 10.49 49.52
C ALA A 400 16.84 11.62 48.94
N ARG A 401 16.58 12.62 49.80
CA ARG A 401 16.08 13.99 49.54
C ARG A 401 17.17 14.78 48.77
N ARG A 402 17.01 15.91 48.06
CA ARG A 402 16.04 17.04 47.83
C ARG A 402 16.72 17.95 46.75
N PRO A 403 16.30 19.20 46.42
CA PRO A 403 15.00 19.92 46.47
C PRO A 403 14.59 20.41 45.04
N GLY A 404 13.44 20.99 44.69
CA GLY A 404 12.38 21.72 45.39
C GLY A 404 12.31 23.17 44.84
N VAL A 405 11.38 23.46 43.91
CA VAL A 405 10.79 24.81 43.71
C VAL A 405 9.31 24.64 43.29
N THR A 406 8.49 25.51 43.86
CA THR A 406 7.05 25.50 44.09
C THR A 406 6.19 25.93 42.90
N ALA A 407 4.94 25.45 42.91
CA ALA A 407 3.82 25.87 42.08
C ALA A 407 3.37 27.31 42.35
N ASN A 408 2.81 27.98 41.34
CA ASN A 408 1.49 28.60 41.50
C ASN A 408 0.76 28.81 40.17
N SER A 409 -0.55 28.72 40.31
CA SER A 409 -1.66 28.86 39.37
C SER A 409 -1.74 30.22 38.67
N LEU A 410 -2.43 30.27 37.52
CA LEU A 410 -3.47 31.27 37.20
C LEU A 410 -4.22 30.88 35.91
N ASN A 411 -5.52 30.71 36.07
CA ASN A 411 -6.54 30.81 35.03
C ASN A 411 -6.45 32.16 34.32
N CYS A 412 -6.73 32.20 33.01
CA CYS A 412 -7.72 33.13 32.43
C CYS A 412 -7.89 32.92 30.91
N ALA A 413 -9.11 32.49 30.55
CA ALA A 413 -9.97 32.98 29.47
C ALA A 413 -9.37 33.43 28.12
N ALA A 414 -9.86 32.76 27.06
CA ALA A 414 -9.96 33.30 25.70
C ALA A 414 -10.94 34.50 25.64
N PRO A 415 -10.92 35.28 24.53
CA PRO A 415 -12.06 35.14 23.62
C PRO A 415 -11.72 35.13 22.13
N ARG A 416 -12.63 34.49 21.38
CA ARG A 416 -12.81 34.55 19.92
C ARG A 416 -13.32 35.95 19.49
N SER A 417 -12.96 36.41 18.29
CA SER A 417 -13.91 36.56 17.16
C SER A 417 -13.38 37.44 16.00
N ALA A 418 -13.62 36.93 14.78
CA ALA A 418 -14.19 37.62 13.61
C ALA A 418 -13.34 38.54 12.68
N THR A 419 -13.14 38.02 11.46
CA THR A 419 -13.42 38.62 10.13
C THR A 419 -12.89 40.02 9.77
N ARG A 420 -12.09 40.11 8.68
CA ARG A 420 -12.55 40.60 7.35
C ARG A 420 -11.41 40.64 6.32
N SER A 421 -11.83 40.40 5.07
CA SER A 421 -11.17 40.60 3.78
C SER A 421 -10.58 42.01 3.54
N VAL A 422 -9.61 42.15 2.62
CA VAL A 422 -9.71 42.91 1.35
C VAL A 422 -8.40 42.76 0.54
N ALA A 423 -8.53 42.96 -0.77
CA ALA A 423 -7.71 42.52 -1.88
C ALA A 423 -6.52 43.43 -2.29
N ALA A 424 -5.74 42.86 -3.24
CA ALA A 424 -5.17 43.47 -4.46
C ALA A 424 -3.87 44.31 -4.41
N ARG A 425 -2.78 43.66 -4.91
CA ARG A 425 -1.91 43.97 -6.08
C ARG A 425 -1.22 45.37 -6.19
N PRO A 426 -0.23 45.56 -7.11
CA PRO A 426 0.99 44.82 -7.47
C PRO A 426 2.21 45.78 -7.68
N ARG A 427 3.26 45.34 -8.41
CA ARG A 427 4.46 46.07 -8.95
C ARG A 427 5.71 45.96 -8.05
N THR A 428 6.94 45.73 -8.51
CA THR A 428 7.61 45.73 -9.83
C THR A 428 9.01 45.11 -9.62
N ALA A 429 9.49 44.30 -10.56
CA ALA A 429 10.92 43.93 -10.72
C ALA A 429 11.65 44.98 -11.59
N PRO A 430 12.93 44.83 -12.00
CA PRO A 430 14.08 44.13 -11.44
C PRO A 430 15.34 45.04 -11.34
N TRP A 431 16.43 44.57 -10.70
CA TRP A 431 17.78 45.11 -10.95
C TRP A 431 18.74 43.99 -11.37
N ARG A 432 19.36 44.19 -12.54
CA ARG A 432 20.48 43.43 -13.07
C ARG A 432 21.79 44.03 -12.55
N SER A 433 22.78 43.19 -12.27
CA SER A 433 24.19 43.41 -12.68
C SER A 433 24.98 42.12 -12.44
N GLY A 434 25.77 41.73 -13.44
CA GLY A 434 26.59 40.51 -13.44
C GLY A 434 27.99 40.71 -12.85
N PRO A 435 29.02 40.03 -13.39
CA PRO A 435 29.68 38.92 -12.69
C PRO A 435 31.15 39.19 -12.35
N CYS A 436 31.70 38.50 -11.35
CA CYS A 436 33.14 38.31 -11.19
C CYS A 436 33.46 36.92 -10.61
N ARG A 437 34.17 36.11 -11.40
CA ARG A 437 35.11 35.05 -10.99
C ARG A 437 36.54 35.65 -11.05
N PRO A 438 37.63 34.94 -10.68
CA PRO A 438 37.80 33.80 -9.77
C PRO A 438 38.93 34.00 -8.74
N ASN A 439 39.02 33.10 -7.75
CA ASN A 439 40.25 32.39 -7.38
C ASN A 439 39.88 31.06 -6.71
#